data_AF-A0A1F2TLJ8-F1
#
_entry.id   AF-A0A1F2TLJ8-F1
#
_cell.length_a   1.000
_cell.length_b   1.000
_cell.length_c   1.000
_cell.angle_alpha   90.00
_cell.angle_beta   90.00
_cell.angle_gamma   90.00
#
_symmetry.space_group_name_H-M   'P 1'
#
loop_
_entity.id
_entity.type
_entity.pdbx_description
1 polymer ?
#
loop_
_entity_poly.entity_id
_entity_poly.type
_entity_poly.pdbx_seq_one_letter_code
_entity_poly.pdbx_strand_id
1 'polypeptide(L)'
;MSFAEFAARKRHEAATAPLDPLRTLEDFPGRCGWRSIGNDWTRRLYDGWFRLAERPAPLPAVSLVFVRSHDGNTEALDPGDLGGGPVDQHVIYEGVSRVAAGAVMAGAKTATGPDVFFSVWHPELVELRNELGLPRHPIQVIVTAGRFDVEGTLACNVSEVPVVFITTPDGRGLLEPARARRPWMTILTMDDGTPRRPLEILRSEFGIVNVSAVGGRNTATSLIDAGLVDDLLLTTTERVAGEPDTPFYVGARGPSVDPLVRKRSTSPDHPFLFEHFAVRAPEFVNS
;
A
#
# COMPACT_ATOMS: atom_id res chain seq x y z
N MET A 1 -11.07 21.79 -5.51
CA MET A 1 -9.86 22.06 -4.69
C MET A 1 -8.66 21.82 -5.58
N SER A 2 -7.68 22.72 -5.59
CA SER A 2 -6.42 22.50 -6.29
C SER A 2 -5.57 21.43 -5.57
N PHE A 3 -4.63 20.79 -6.28
CA PHE A 3 -3.70 19.86 -5.63
C PHE A 3 -2.86 20.52 -4.55
N ALA A 4 -2.48 21.80 -4.72
CA ALA A 4 -1.71 22.54 -3.73
C ALA A 4 -2.47 22.73 -2.42
N GLU A 5 -3.76 23.09 -2.49
CA GLU A 5 -4.64 23.19 -1.31
C GLU A 5 -4.83 21.83 -0.63
N PHE A 6 -5.08 20.78 -1.41
CA PHE A 6 -5.19 19.41 -0.92
C PHE A 6 -3.91 18.98 -0.18
N ALA A 7 -2.74 19.20 -0.80
CA ALA A 7 -1.45 18.84 -0.24
C ALA A 7 -1.11 19.65 1.02
N ALA A 8 -1.45 20.94 1.05
CA ALA A 8 -1.27 21.79 2.22
C ALA A 8 -2.12 21.31 3.40
N ARG A 9 -3.39 20.98 3.14
CA ARG A 9 -4.30 20.39 4.13
C ARG A 9 -3.76 19.06 4.67
N LYS A 10 -3.41 18.12 3.78
CA LYS A 10 -2.86 16.82 4.18
C LYS A 10 -1.56 16.93 4.99
N ARG A 11 -0.67 17.84 4.62
CA ARG A 11 0.56 18.11 5.38
C ARG A 11 0.26 18.68 6.76
N HIS A 12 -0.68 19.62 6.85
CA HIS A 12 -1.09 20.20 8.13
C HIS A 12 -1.71 19.12 9.04
N GLU A 13 -2.69 18.37 8.54
CA GLU A 13 -3.32 17.24 9.25
C GLU A 13 -2.26 16.27 9.80
N ALA A 14 -1.29 15.87 8.96
CA ALA A 14 -0.23 14.95 9.37
C ALA A 14 0.73 15.55 10.42
N ALA A 15 1.12 16.81 10.27
CA ALA A 15 2.06 17.47 11.18
C ALA A 15 1.47 17.75 12.58
N THR A 16 0.15 17.91 12.67
CA THR A 16 -0.55 18.19 13.94
C THR A 16 -1.19 16.95 14.57
N ALA A 17 -1.06 15.78 13.93
CA ALA A 17 -1.65 14.54 14.42
C ALA A 17 -1.08 14.17 15.81
N PRO A 18 -1.92 13.81 16.79
CA PRO A 18 -1.45 13.25 18.05
C PRO A 18 -0.99 11.81 17.80
N LEU A 19 0.30 11.54 17.99
CA LEU A 19 0.90 10.23 17.70
C LEU A 19 1.44 9.61 18.98
N ASP A 20 0.70 8.66 19.52
CA ASP A 20 1.18 7.79 20.59
C ASP A 20 2.11 6.73 19.99
N PRO A 21 3.23 6.38 20.65
CA PRO A 21 4.15 5.38 20.13
C PRO A 21 3.52 3.98 20.11
N LEU A 22 4.04 3.11 19.26
CA LEU A 22 3.79 1.68 19.29
C LEU A 22 4.73 1.02 20.30
N ARG A 23 4.31 -0.13 20.83
CA ARG A 23 5.16 -1.00 21.65
C ARG A 23 5.35 -2.34 20.96
N THR A 24 6.59 -2.77 20.83
CA THR A 24 6.94 -4.11 20.35
C THR A 24 6.54 -5.14 21.38
N LEU A 25 5.72 -6.11 20.94
CA LEU A 25 5.38 -7.29 21.73
C LEU A 25 6.32 -8.44 21.36
N GLU A 26 6.52 -8.63 20.07
CA GLU A 26 7.37 -9.69 19.53
C GLU A 26 8.19 -9.13 18.37
N ASP A 27 9.47 -9.45 18.36
CA ASP A 27 10.38 -9.18 17.26
C ASP A 27 11.11 -10.49 16.91
N PHE A 28 10.72 -11.08 15.79
CA PHE A 28 11.31 -12.33 15.33
C PHE A 28 12.53 -12.01 14.47
N PRO A 29 13.65 -12.72 14.63
CA PRO A 29 14.80 -12.54 13.73
C PRO A 29 14.34 -12.81 12.30
N GLY A 30 14.38 -11.77 11.46
CA GLY A 30 14.03 -11.89 10.06
C GLY A 30 14.91 -12.91 9.35
N ARG A 31 14.39 -13.51 8.28
CA ARG A 31 15.22 -14.28 7.35
C ARG A 31 16.17 -13.33 6.60
N CYS A 32 17.19 -13.85 5.92
CA CYS A 32 17.98 -13.04 4.98
C CYS A 32 17.06 -12.42 3.91
N GLY A 33 17.29 -11.16 3.53
CA GLY A 33 16.53 -10.48 2.47
C GLY A 33 15.58 -9.37 2.94
N TRP A 34 15.76 -8.81 4.14
CA TRP A 34 15.03 -7.63 4.60
C TRP A 34 15.98 -6.48 4.90
N ARG A 35 15.61 -5.30 4.44
CA ARG A 35 16.33 -4.05 4.73
C ARG A 35 15.65 -3.30 5.86
N SER A 36 16.45 -2.83 6.80
CA SER A 36 16.00 -1.94 7.87
C SER A 36 16.13 -0.48 7.43
N ILE A 37 15.08 0.31 7.62
CA ILE A 37 15.10 1.76 7.38
C ILE A 37 14.43 2.51 8.55
N GLY A 38 14.72 3.80 8.67
CA GLY A 38 14.13 4.67 9.66
C GLY A 38 15.05 5.82 10.04
N ASN A 39 14.47 6.85 10.64
CA ASN A 39 15.19 7.93 11.30
C ASN A 39 14.86 7.93 12.80
N ASP A 40 15.39 8.90 13.55
CA ASP A 40 15.15 8.99 14.99
C ASP A 40 13.66 9.11 15.34
N TRP A 41 12.90 9.85 14.55
CA TRP A 41 11.46 10.02 14.76
C TRP A 41 10.70 8.72 14.53
N THR A 42 10.92 8.03 13.41
CA THR A 42 10.23 6.76 13.13
C THR A 42 10.60 5.70 14.15
N ARG A 43 11.88 5.64 14.58
CA ARG A 43 12.31 4.63 15.56
C ARG A 43 11.67 4.81 16.92
N ARG A 44 11.47 6.05 17.37
CA ARG A 44 10.78 6.34 18.63
C ARG A 44 9.30 5.97 18.57
N LEU A 45 8.61 6.31 17.48
CA LEU A 45 7.17 6.05 17.36
C LEU A 45 6.87 4.60 17.00
N TYR A 46 7.72 3.94 16.22
CA TYR A 46 7.51 2.56 15.82
C TYR A 46 8.06 1.56 16.83
N ASP A 47 8.94 1.99 17.73
CA ASP A 47 9.72 1.13 18.63
C ASP A 47 10.61 0.16 17.84
N GLY A 48 11.56 0.73 17.09
CA GLY A 48 12.53 -0.01 16.28
C GLY A 48 12.58 0.40 14.81
N TRP A 49 13.23 -0.41 13.97
CA TRP A 49 13.39 -0.14 12.54
C TRP A 49 12.18 -0.62 11.75
N PHE A 50 11.80 0.11 10.71
CA PHE A 50 10.91 -0.45 9.68
C PHE A 50 11.69 -1.52 8.92
N ARG A 51 11.05 -2.67 8.69
CA ARG A 51 11.59 -3.76 7.88
C ARG A 51 10.87 -3.77 6.53
N LEU A 52 11.62 -3.97 5.47
CA LEU A 52 11.10 -4.05 4.11
C LEU A 52 11.67 -5.29 3.44
N ALA A 53 10.81 -6.10 2.79
CA ALA A 53 11.31 -7.15 1.92
C ALA A 53 12.19 -6.57 0.80
N GLU A 54 13.27 -7.28 0.48
CA GLU A 54 14.07 -7.04 -0.69
C GLU A 54 13.89 -8.20 -1.67
N ARG A 55 13.45 -7.86 -2.88
CA ARG A 55 13.31 -8.81 -3.97
C ARG A 55 14.33 -8.52 -5.07
N PRO A 56 15.15 -9.52 -5.43
CA PRO A 56 15.98 -9.43 -6.63
C PRO A 56 15.14 -9.21 -7.88
N ALA A 57 15.74 -8.58 -8.90
CA ALA A 57 15.14 -8.51 -10.23
C ALA A 57 14.75 -9.93 -10.74
N PRO A 58 13.68 -10.07 -11.55
CA PRO A 58 13.03 -9.02 -12.35
C PRO A 58 11.82 -8.35 -11.71
N LEU A 59 11.42 -8.70 -10.48
CA LEU A 59 10.21 -8.19 -9.86
C LEU A 59 10.52 -7.15 -8.77
N PRO A 60 9.62 -6.17 -8.52
CA PRO A 60 9.66 -5.40 -7.29
C PRO A 60 9.25 -6.29 -6.10
N ALA A 61 9.68 -5.92 -4.89
CA ALA A 61 9.07 -6.44 -3.68
C ALA A 61 7.65 -5.85 -3.54
N VAL A 62 6.68 -6.66 -3.12
CA VAL A 62 5.29 -6.21 -2.97
C VAL A 62 4.83 -6.43 -1.53
N SER A 63 4.44 -5.34 -0.86
CA SER A 63 3.83 -5.39 0.47
C SER A 63 2.34 -5.14 0.35
N LEU A 64 1.51 -6.07 0.84
CA LEU A 64 0.07 -5.85 1.02
C LEU A 64 -0.18 -5.08 2.31
N VAL A 65 -1.12 -4.15 2.28
CA VAL A 65 -1.46 -3.31 3.44
C VAL A 65 -2.96 -3.32 3.68
N PHE A 66 -3.36 -3.80 4.85
CA PHE A 66 -4.76 -3.91 5.24
C PHE A 66 -4.98 -3.43 6.67
N VAL A 67 -6.13 -2.81 6.86
CA VAL A 67 -6.74 -2.62 8.18
C VAL A 67 -7.97 -3.50 8.23
N ARG A 68 -8.15 -4.21 9.34
CA ARG A 68 -9.33 -5.04 9.59
C ARG A 68 -9.91 -4.75 10.97
N SER A 69 -11.22 -4.95 11.08
CA SER A 69 -11.92 -5.04 12.35
C SER A 69 -11.52 -6.29 13.14
N HIS A 70 -11.93 -6.37 14.40
CA HIS A 70 -11.73 -7.52 15.28
C HIS A 70 -12.32 -8.81 14.69
N ASP A 71 -13.47 -8.73 14.01
CA ASP A 71 -14.14 -9.84 13.33
C ASP A 71 -13.63 -10.10 11.90
N GLY A 72 -12.60 -9.36 11.46
CA GLY A 72 -11.84 -9.67 10.24
C GLY A 72 -12.31 -8.99 8.97
N ASN A 73 -13.25 -8.05 9.06
CA ASN A 73 -13.78 -7.31 7.92
C ASN A 73 -12.82 -6.19 7.51
N THR A 74 -12.72 -5.95 6.20
CA THR A 74 -11.79 -4.98 5.60
C THR A 74 -12.46 -3.92 4.75
N GLU A 75 -13.77 -4.03 4.54
CA GLU A 75 -14.55 -3.03 3.82
C GLU A 75 -15.48 -2.30 4.80
N ALA A 76 -15.49 -0.97 4.71
CA ALA A 76 -16.42 -0.10 5.41
C ALA A 76 -16.83 1.05 4.48
N LEU A 77 -17.97 1.69 4.78
CA LEU A 77 -18.46 2.85 4.02
C LEU A 77 -17.48 4.02 4.10
N ASP A 78 -16.95 4.30 5.30
CA ASP A 78 -15.79 5.14 5.50
C ASP A 78 -14.57 4.27 5.86
N PRO A 79 -13.51 4.23 5.03
CA PRO A 79 -12.27 3.52 5.35
C PRO A 79 -11.67 3.92 6.71
N GLY A 80 -11.93 5.15 7.19
CA GLY A 80 -11.51 5.62 8.50
C GLY A 80 -12.18 4.91 9.68
N ASP A 81 -13.36 4.30 9.47
CA ASP A 81 -14.10 3.59 10.52
C ASP A 81 -13.36 2.32 10.99
N LEU A 82 -12.61 1.70 10.08
CA LEU A 82 -11.75 0.55 10.36
C LEU A 82 -10.39 0.96 10.92
N GLY A 83 -9.96 2.21 10.72
CA GLY A 83 -8.61 2.69 10.99
C GLY A 83 -8.17 2.60 12.46
N GLY A 84 -6.88 2.36 12.69
CA GLY A 84 -6.26 2.38 14.02
C GLY A 84 -5.95 3.78 14.56
N GLY A 85 -6.59 4.83 14.03
CA GLY A 85 -6.33 6.22 14.42
C GLY A 85 -5.05 6.82 13.81
N PRO A 86 -4.59 7.98 14.31
CA PRO A 86 -3.53 8.75 13.66
C PRO A 86 -2.17 8.03 13.57
N VAL A 87 -1.81 7.21 14.56
CA VAL A 87 -0.56 6.43 14.53
C VAL A 87 -0.59 5.34 13.46
N ASP A 88 -1.73 4.67 13.26
CA ASP A 88 -1.91 3.72 12.16
C ASP A 88 -1.79 4.42 10.81
N GLN A 89 -2.43 5.58 10.64
CA GLN A 89 -2.34 6.37 9.42
C GLN A 89 -0.90 6.82 9.11
N HIS A 90 -0.22 7.46 10.06
CA HIS A 90 1.05 8.14 9.77
C HIS A 90 2.27 7.23 9.98
N VAL A 91 2.27 6.36 10.99
CA VAL A 91 3.44 5.51 11.27
C VAL A 91 3.37 4.21 10.47
N ILE A 92 2.22 3.56 10.39
CA ILE A 92 2.08 2.27 9.68
C ILE A 92 1.81 2.50 8.20
N TYR A 93 0.71 3.18 7.87
CA TYR A 93 0.24 3.31 6.51
C TYR A 93 1.15 4.24 5.67
N GLU A 94 1.52 5.42 6.16
CA GLU A 94 2.51 6.26 5.49
C GLU A 94 3.95 5.80 5.72
N GLY A 95 4.30 5.48 6.97
CA GLY A 95 5.68 5.14 7.34
C GLY A 95 6.10 3.77 6.83
N VAL A 96 5.70 2.70 7.51
CA VAL A 96 6.11 1.33 7.15
C VAL A 96 5.80 1.02 5.69
N SER A 97 4.60 1.37 5.22
CA SER A 97 4.13 0.88 3.93
C SER A 97 4.51 1.75 2.73
N ARG A 98 4.63 3.08 2.88
CA ARG A 98 4.81 3.99 1.72
C ARG A 98 6.14 4.70 1.67
N VAL A 99 6.83 4.87 2.80
CA VAL A 99 8.03 5.70 2.84
C VAL A 99 9.08 5.21 1.86
N ALA A 100 9.29 3.90 1.72
CA ALA A 100 10.25 3.34 0.77
C ALA A 100 9.65 2.83 -0.55
N ALA A 101 8.34 3.00 -0.74
CA ALA A 101 7.66 2.52 -1.93
C ALA A 101 7.98 3.41 -3.13
N GLY A 102 8.43 2.83 -4.24
CA GLY A 102 8.53 3.55 -5.51
C GLY A 102 7.15 3.82 -6.12
N ALA A 103 6.21 2.91 -5.86
CA ALA A 103 4.84 2.97 -6.34
C ALA A 103 3.85 2.53 -5.26
N VAL A 104 2.66 3.13 -5.25
CA VAL A 104 1.51 2.68 -4.46
C VAL A 104 0.45 2.14 -5.40
N MET A 105 0.09 0.87 -5.25
CA MET A 105 -0.88 0.16 -6.05
C MET A 105 -2.21 0.05 -5.30
N ALA A 106 -3.32 0.37 -5.96
CA ALA A 106 -4.66 0.19 -5.40
C ALA A 106 -5.65 -0.28 -6.47
N GLY A 107 -6.67 -1.03 -6.05
CA GLY A 107 -7.80 -1.35 -6.91
C GLY A 107 -8.64 -0.11 -7.24
N ALA A 108 -9.33 -0.13 -8.38
CA ALA A 108 -10.15 0.97 -8.90
C ALA A 108 -11.05 1.64 -7.83
N LYS A 109 -11.80 0.83 -7.06
CA LYS A 109 -12.71 1.34 -6.02
C LYS A 109 -11.97 2.15 -4.95
N THR A 110 -10.80 1.70 -4.54
CA THR A 110 -9.96 2.37 -3.53
C THR A 110 -9.27 3.61 -4.09
N ALA A 111 -8.95 3.60 -5.38
CA ALA A 111 -8.23 4.69 -6.05
C ALA A 111 -9.15 5.82 -6.58
N THR A 112 -10.46 5.60 -6.66
CA THR A 112 -11.39 6.56 -7.26
C THR A 112 -11.78 7.64 -6.26
N GLY A 113 -11.72 8.92 -6.68
CA GLY A 113 -12.35 10.01 -5.95
C GLY A 113 -11.59 11.34 -5.99
N PRO A 114 -12.27 12.44 -5.64
CA PRO A 114 -11.72 13.79 -5.75
C PRO A 114 -10.68 14.14 -4.68
N ASP A 115 -10.54 13.31 -3.65
CA ASP A 115 -9.58 13.50 -2.54
C ASP A 115 -8.65 12.28 -2.35
N VAL A 116 -8.59 11.38 -3.36
CA VAL A 116 -7.75 10.18 -3.29
C VAL A 116 -6.40 10.45 -3.95
N PHE A 117 -5.36 10.40 -3.13
CA PHE A 117 -3.97 10.54 -3.57
C PHE A 117 -3.04 9.79 -2.61
N PHE A 118 -2.31 8.79 -3.11
CA PHE A 118 -1.49 7.93 -2.28
C PHE A 118 -0.08 8.50 -2.12
N SER A 119 0.16 9.15 -0.98
CA SER A 119 1.43 9.79 -0.68
C SER A 119 1.80 9.65 0.80
N VAL A 120 3.02 10.08 1.10
CA VAL A 120 3.51 10.38 2.44
C VAL A 120 3.31 11.88 2.70
N TRP A 121 2.79 12.24 3.86
CA TRP A 121 2.46 13.63 4.21
C TRP A 121 3.19 14.11 5.46
N HIS A 122 3.44 13.21 6.43
CA HIS A 122 4.15 13.58 7.65
C HIS A 122 5.58 14.09 7.34
N PRO A 123 6.00 15.27 7.83
CA PRO A 123 7.28 15.90 7.48
C PRO A 123 8.50 14.98 7.66
N GLU A 124 8.59 14.31 8.80
CA GLU A 124 9.68 13.38 9.15
C GLU A 124 9.80 12.19 8.17
N LEU A 125 8.67 11.74 7.61
CA LEU A 125 8.65 10.67 6.62
C LEU A 125 8.96 11.18 5.21
N VAL A 126 8.60 12.43 4.91
CA VAL A 126 9.00 13.10 3.67
C VAL A 126 10.52 13.30 3.65
N GLU A 127 11.11 13.68 4.78
CA GLU A 127 12.57 13.78 4.94
C GLU A 127 13.23 12.42 4.78
N LEU A 128 12.74 11.38 5.47
CA LEU A 128 13.25 10.02 5.30
C LEU A 128 13.15 9.53 3.84
N ARG A 129 12.08 9.86 3.11
CA ARG A 129 11.99 9.57 1.67
C ARG A 129 13.10 10.22 0.87
N ASN A 130 13.39 11.48 1.16
CA ASN A 130 14.43 12.23 0.48
C ASN A 130 15.82 11.66 0.77
N GLU A 131 16.09 11.25 2.01
CA GLU A 131 17.33 10.56 2.41
C GLU A 131 17.50 9.22 1.68
N LEU A 132 16.40 8.51 1.41
CA LEU A 132 16.38 7.29 0.61
C LEU A 132 16.54 7.54 -0.91
N GLY A 133 16.68 8.81 -1.34
CA GLY A 133 16.80 9.19 -2.75
C GLY A 133 15.52 8.99 -3.56
N LEU A 134 14.35 8.95 -2.91
CA LEU A 134 13.08 8.72 -3.57
C LEU A 134 12.37 10.03 -3.92
N PRO A 135 11.61 10.08 -5.03
CA PRO A 135 10.77 11.23 -5.36
C PRO A 135 9.77 11.56 -4.25
N ARG A 136 9.35 12.84 -4.20
CA ARG A 136 8.40 13.36 -3.18
C ARG A 136 7.13 12.51 -3.08
N HIS A 137 6.60 12.06 -4.21
CA HIS A 137 5.40 11.22 -4.27
C HIS A 137 5.74 9.89 -4.96
N PRO A 138 5.23 8.76 -4.47
CA PRO A 138 5.32 7.51 -5.20
C PRO A 138 4.45 7.56 -6.47
N ILE A 139 4.79 6.74 -7.46
CA ILE A 139 3.94 6.55 -8.65
C ILE A 139 2.57 6.01 -8.20
N GLN A 140 1.50 6.55 -8.78
CA GLN A 140 0.14 6.08 -8.52
C GLN A 140 -0.18 4.91 -9.46
N VAL A 141 -0.32 3.70 -8.92
CA VAL A 141 -0.66 2.51 -9.72
C VAL A 141 -2.10 2.12 -9.46
N ILE A 142 -2.92 2.09 -10.52
CA ILE A 142 -4.36 1.82 -10.41
C ILE A 142 -4.69 0.54 -11.16
N VAL A 143 -5.21 -0.46 -10.45
CA VAL A 143 -5.62 -1.74 -11.02
C VAL A 143 -7.11 -1.73 -11.31
N THR A 144 -7.49 -1.93 -12.57
CA THR A 144 -8.91 -1.93 -12.99
C THR A 144 -9.16 -2.93 -14.11
N ALA A 145 -10.27 -3.66 -14.06
CA ALA A 145 -10.71 -4.53 -15.15
C ALA A 145 -11.71 -3.84 -16.09
N GLY A 146 -12.09 -2.59 -15.82
CA GLY A 146 -13.16 -1.90 -16.56
C GLY A 146 -13.09 -0.38 -16.45
N ARG A 147 -14.26 0.25 -16.56
CA ARG A 147 -14.39 1.72 -16.53
C ARG A 147 -13.82 2.31 -15.23
N PHE A 148 -13.14 3.44 -15.37
CA PHE A 148 -12.58 4.21 -14.27
C PHE A 148 -12.85 5.69 -14.50
N ASP A 149 -13.23 6.43 -13.47
CA ASP A 149 -13.47 7.87 -13.56
C ASP A 149 -12.15 8.65 -13.48
N VAL A 150 -11.49 8.79 -14.63
CA VAL A 150 -10.21 9.51 -14.75
C VAL A 150 -10.40 11.01 -14.48
N GLU A 151 -11.52 11.59 -14.88
CA GLU A 151 -11.78 13.03 -14.76
C GLU A 151 -12.07 13.42 -13.31
N GLY A 152 -12.86 12.63 -12.58
CA GLY A 152 -13.20 12.87 -11.18
C GLY A 152 -12.15 12.42 -10.16
N THR A 153 -11.09 11.72 -10.58
CA THR A 153 -10.05 11.21 -9.68
C THR A 153 -8.85 12.15 -9.59
N LEU A 154 -8.53 12.64 -8.38
CA LEU A 154 -7.44 13.58 -8.15
C LEU A 154 -6.09 13.06 -8.65
N ALA A 155 -5.74 11.82 -8.31
CA ALA A 155 -4.46 11.21 -8.71
C ALA A 155 -4.20 11.26 -10.22
N CYS A 156 -5.24 11.22 -11.05
CA CYS A 156 -5.11 11.27 -12.52
C CYS A 156 -4.86 12.68 -13.07
N ASN A 157 -5.08 13.72 -12.26
CA ASN A 157 -5.09 15.11 -12.67
C ASN A 157 -3.96 15.94 -12.03
N VAL A 158 -2.92 15.27 -11.52
CA VAL A 158 -1.68 15.89 -11.03
C VAL A 158 -0.56 15.54 -12.02
N SER A 159 -0.17 16.50 -12.86
CA SER A 159 0.73 16.27 -14.00
C SER A 159 2.17 15.93 -13.62
N GLU A 160 2.57 16.29 -12.42
CA GLU A 160 3.91 16.14 -11.86
C GLU A 160 4.16 14.75 -11.28
N VAL A 161 3.11 13.92 -11.16
CA VAL A 161 3.19 12.58 -10.56
C VAL A 161 2.74 11.54 -11.59
N PRO A 162 3.62 10.60 -11.98
CA PRO A 162 3.25 9.55 -12.91
C PRO A 162 2.11 8.68 -12.39
N VAL A 163 1.23 8.28 -13.31
CA VAL A 163 0.13 7.36 -13.06
C VAL A 163 0.25 6.16 -13.99
N VAL A 164 0.18 4.96 -13.45
CA VAL A 164 0.20 3.72 -14.21
C VAL A 164 -1.10 2.97 -13.99
N PHE A 165 -1.85 2.73 -15.06
CA PHE A 165 -2.97 1.83 -15.03
C PHE A 165 -2.51 0.41 -15.35
N ILE A 166 -2.90 -0.56 -14.52
CA ILE A 166 -2.77 -1.98 -14.84
C ILE A 166 -4.17 -2.51 -15.11
N THR A 167 -4.41 -3.00 -16.33
CA THR A 167 -5.76 -3.32 -16.79
C THR A 167 -5.82 -4.50 -17.76
N THR A 168 -7.01 -4.90 -18.17
CA THR A 168 -7.22 -5.90 -19.23
C THR A 168 -7.07 -5.26 -20.62
N PRO A 169 -6.90 -6.04 -21.70
CA PRO A 169 -6.91 -5.49 -23.07
C PRO A 169 -8.15 -4.64 -23.38
N ASP A 170 -9.33 -5.05 -22.92
CA ASP A 170 -10.57 -4.27 -23.09
C ASP A 170 -10.54 -2.97 -22.28
N GLY A 171 -10.05 -3.02 -21.04
CA GLY A 171 -9.90 -1.85 -20.17
C GLY A 171 -8.92 -0.82 -20.74
N ARG A 172 -7.88 -1.27 -21.46
CA ARG A 172 -6.97 -0.37 -22.19
C ARG A 172 -7.75 0.49 -23.18
N GLY A 173 -8.60 -0.12 -24.01
CA GLY A 173 -9.41 0.61 -25.00
C GLY A 173 -10.28 1.71 -24.36
N LEU A 174 -10.76 1.48 -23.14
CA LEU A 174 -11.55 2.47 -22.38
C LEU A 174 -10.71 3.62 -21.82
N LEU A 175 -9.43 3.39 -21.53
CA LEU A 175 -8.52 4.37 -20.92
C LEU A 175 -7.71 5.18 -21.94
N GLU A 176 -7.50 4.66 -23.15
CA GLU A 176 -6.69 5.32 -24.19
C GLU A 176 -7.12 6.77 -24.51
N PRO A 177 -8.42 7.11 -24.64
CA PRO A 177 -8.83 8.49 -24.88
C PRO A 177 -8.41 9.46 -23.77
N ALA A 178 -8.42 9.00 -22.51
CA ALA A 178 -8.01 9.80 -21.36
C ALA A 178 -6.48 9.91 -21.29
N ARG A 179 -5.76 8.82 -21.55
CA ARG A 179 -4.29 8.78 -21.65
C ARG A 179 -3.76 9.70 -22.75
N ALA A 180 -4.43 9.78 -23.89
CA ALA A 180 -4.04 10.66 -24.99
C ALA A 180 -3.99 12.15 -24.59
N ARG A 181 -4.79 12.56 -23.59
CA ARG A 181 -4.83 13.93 -23.05
C ARG A 181 -3.88 14.14 -21.86
N ARG A 182 -3.28 13.07 -21.33
CA ARG A 182 -2.54 13.04 -20.07
C ARG A 182 -1.22 12.29 -20.28
N PRO A 183 -0.16 12.96 -20.75
CA PRO A 183 1.11 12.30 -21.09
C PRO A 183 1.84 11.67 -19.89
N TRP A 184 1.48 12.03 -18.66
CA TRP A 184 1.99 11.41 -17.43
C TRP A 184 1.29 10.08 -17.08
N MET A 185 0.28 9.65 -17.86
CA MET A 185 -0.40 8.36 -17.71
C MET A 185 0.20 7.29 -18.62
N THR A 186 0.50 6.13 -18.05
CA THR A 186 0.86 4.91 -18.76
C THR A 186 -0.18 3.83 -18.54
N ILE A 187 -0.45 2.99 -19.54
CA ILE A 187 -1.35 1.84 -19.44
C ILE A 187 -0.56 0.57 -19.71
N LEU A 188 -0.57 -0.35 -18.75
CA LEU A 188 0.00 -1.69 -18.83
C LEU A 188 -1.14 -2.73 -18.85
N THR A 189 -1.00 -3.76 -19.67
CA THR A 189 -2.03 -4.81 -19.81
C THR A 189 -1.63 -6.10 -19.10
N MET A 190 -2.61 -6.76 -18.47
CA MET A 190 -2.54 -8.10 -17.92
C MET A 190 -2.96 -9.09 -19.02
N ASP A 191 -2.09 -9.33 -19.99
CA ASP A 191 -2.42 -10.14 -21.18
C ASP A 191 -2.69 -11.61 -20.82
N ASP A 192 -2.03 -12.12 -19.78
CA ASP A 192 -2.22 -13.47 -19.24
C ASP A 192 -3.21 -13.52 -18.06
N GLY A 193 -3.91 -12.40 -17.78
CA GLY A 193 -4.80 -12.26 -16.64
C GLY A 193 -4.08 -12.10 -15.29
N THR A 194 -2.75 -11.97 -15.28
CA THR A 194 -1.96 -11.81 -14.05
C THR A 194 -1.24 -10.45 -14.01
N PRO A 195 -0.96 -9.92 -12.82
CA PRO A 195 -0.20 -8.67 -12.68
C PRO A 195 1.32 -8.86 -12.82
N ARG A 196 1.82 -10.08 -13.09
CA ARG A 196 3.25 -10.39 -13.14
C ARG A 196 3.99 -9.53 -14.18
N ARG A 197 3.54 -9.57 -15.44
CA ARG A 197 4.21 -8.84 -16.52
C ARG A 197 4.18 -7.31 -16.29
N PRO A 198 3.06 -6.70 -15.88
CA PRO A 198 3.05 -5.31 -15.44
C PRO A 198 4.05 -4.97 -14.32
N LEU A 199 4.20 -5.84 -13.31
CA LEU A 199 5.18 -5.63 -12.23
C LEU A 199 6.63 -5.73 -12.73
N GLU A 200 6.93 -6.64 -13.65
CA GLU A 200 8.26 -6.70 -14.29
C GLU A 200 8.57 -5.39 -15.03
N ILE A 201 7.60 -4.84 -15.77
CA ILE A 201 7.73 -3.56 -16.46
C ILE A 201 7.96 -2.41 -15.46
N LEU A 202 7.19 -2.37 -14.36
CA LEU A 202 7.42 -1.40 -13.29
C LEU A 202 8.85 -1.49 -12.73
N ARG A 203 9.40 -2.70 -12.59
CA ARG A 203 10.79 -2.87 -12.16
C ARG A 203 11.79 -2.41 -13.21
N SER A 204 11.63 -2.84 -14.46
CA SER A 204 12.65 -2.65 -15.50
C SER A 204 12.63 -1.26 -16.13
N GLU A 205 11.44 -0.69 -16.36
CA GLU A 205 11.27 0.58 -17.09
C GLU A 205 11.11 1.78 -16.15
N PHE A 206 10.51 1.57 -14.97
CA PHE A 206 10.28 2.63 -13.98
C PHE A 206 11.27 2.57 -12.81
N GLY A 207 12.14 1.55 -12.76
CA GLY A 207 13.11 1.37 -11.67
C GLY A 207 12.48 1.09 -10.31
N ILE A 208 11.22 0.64 -10.27
CA ILE A 208 10.48 0.46 -9.03
C ILE A 208 11.00 -0.76 -8.28
N VAL A 209 11.57 -0.55 -7.10
CA VAL A 209 12.12 -1.62 -6.26
C VAL A 209 11.07 -2.19 -5.31
N ASN A 210 10.19 -1.34 -4.76
CA ASN A 210 9.15 -1.70 -3.81
C ASN A 210 7.80 -1.14 -4.23
N VAL A 211 6.75 -1.96 -4.12
CA VAL A 211 5.35 -1.60 -4.36
C VAL A 211 4.57 -1.78 -3.06
N SER A 212 3.87 -0.73 -2.65
CA SER A 212 2.88 -0.78 -1.56
C SER A 212 1.51 -1.02 -2.16
N ALA A 213 0.95 -2.21 -2.01
CA ALA A 213 -0.38 -2.55 -2.50
C ALA A 213 -1.42 -2.34 -1.39
N VAL A 214 -2.22 -1.28 -1.53
CA VAL A 214 -3.18 -0.82 -0.52
C VAL A 214 -4.61 -1.14 -0.92
N GLY A 215 -5.31 -1.84 -0.03
CA GLY A 215 -6.72 -2.17 -0.20
C GLY A 215 -7.03 -3.03 -1.43
N GLY A 216 -8.33 -3.20 -1.70
CA GLY A 216 -8.83 -3.96 -2.84
C GLY A 216 -8.62 -5.46 -2.69
N ARG A 217 -9.61 -6.14 -2.09
CA ARG A 217 -9.60 -7.60 -1.89
C ARG A 217 -9.26 -8.40 -3.14
N ASN A 218 -9.83 -8.03 -4.29
CA ASN A 218 -9.60 -8.72 -5.55
C ASN A 218 -8.15 -8.53 -6.05
N THR A 219 -7.59 -7.34 -5.88
CA THR A 219 -6.20 -7.04 -6.21
C THR A 219 -5.25 -7.82 -5.31
N ALA A 220 -5.51 -7.84 -4.00
CA ALA A 220 -4.73 -8.63 -3.05
C ALA A 220 -4.80 -10.12 -3.35
N THR A 221 -5.99 -10.66 -3.63
CA THR A 221 -6.19 -12.06 -3.99
C THR A 221 -5.39 -12.42 -5.26
N SER A 222 -5.48 -11.61 -6.31
CA SER A 222 -4.72 -11.83 -7.55
C SER A 222 -3.20 -11.80 -7.32
N LEU A 223 -2.69 -10.92 -6.47
CA LEU A 223 -1.26 -10.86 -6.13
C LEU A 223 -0.80 -12.07 -5.30
N ILE A 224 -1.60 -12.49 -4.33
CA ILE A 224 -1.32 -13.67 -3.49
C ILE A 224 -1.32 -14.95 -4.35
N ASP A 225 -2.36 -15.15 -5.16
CA ASP A 225 -2.52 -16.35 -5.99
C ASP A 225 -1.39 -16.47 -7.03
N ALA A 226 -0.86 -15.35 -7.52
CA ALA A 226 0.26 -15.30 -8.44
C ALA A 226 1.65 -15.44 -7.75
N GLY A 227 1.69 -15.58 -6.42
CA GLY A 227 2.93 -15.66 -5.65
C GLY A 227 3.77 -14.38 -5.69
N LEU A 228 3.13 -13.22 -5.85
CA LEU A 228 3.81 -11.94 -6.09
C LEU A 228 3.99 -11.11 -4.81
N VAL A 229 3.38 -11.51 -3.69
CA VAL A 229 3.47 -10.81 -2.40
C VAL A 229 4.68 -11.29 -1.60
N ASP A 230 5.40 -10.35 -0.98
CA ASP A 230 6.53 -10.61 -0.10
C ASP A 230 6.20 -10.30 1.37
N ASP A 231 5.47 -9.21 1.62
CA ASP A 231 5.07 -8.80 2.97
C ASP A 231 3.54 -8.65 3.08
N LEU A 232 2.99 -8.96 4.26
CA LEU A 232 1.64 -8.59 4.66
C LEU A 232 1.72 -7.71 5.91
N LEU A 233 1.28 -6.47 5.78
CA LEU A 233 1.15 -5.47 6.84
C LEU A 233 -0.31 -5.39 7.25
N LEU A 234 -0.63 -5.83 8.47
CA LEU A 234 -1.99 -5.98 8.93
C LEU A 234 -2.21 -5.24 10.25
N THR A 235 -3.10 -4.26 10.23
CA THR A 235 -3.63 -3.62 11.44
C THR A 235 -4.97 -4.27 11.80
N THR A 236 -5.10 -4.78 13.01
CA THR A 236 -6.35 -5.33 13.56
C THR A 236 -6.81 -4.43 14.70
N THR A 237 -7.94 -3.75 14.52
CA THR A 237 -8.53 -2.91 15.57
C THR A 237 -9.40 -3.72 16.53
N GLU A 238 -9.67 -3.19 17.72
CA GLU A 238 -10.59 -3.83 18.69
C GLU A 238 -12.07 -3.61 18.33
N ARG A 239 -12.37 -2.88 17.25
CA ARG A 239 -13.74 -2.57 16.81
C ARG A 239 -14.35 -3.76 16.08
N VAL A 240 -15.64 -4.01 16.29
CA VAL A 240 -16.48 -4.83 15.40
C VAL A 240 -17.16 -3.86 14.44
N ALA A 241 -16.77 -3.90 13.18
CA ALA A 241 -17.17 -2.93 12.16
C ALA A 241 -16.97 -3.50 10.77
N GLY A 242 -17.42 -2.74 9.76
CA GLY A 242 -17.31 -3.12 8.37
C GLY A 242 -18.42 -4.06 7.91
N GLU A 243 -18.46 -4.26 6.60
CA GLU A 243 -19.39 -5.18 5.96
C GLU A 243 -19.00 -6.62 6.34
N PRO A 244 -19.95 -7.47 6.81
CA PRO A 244 -19.66 -8.86 7.15
C PRO A 244 -19.08 -9.65 5.96
N ASP A 245 -18.26 -10.65 6.27
CA ASP A 245 -17.66 -11.57 5.30
C ASP A 245 -16.81 -10.84 4.23
N THR A 246 -16.11 -9.80 4.66
CA THR A 246 -15.21 -9.02 3.80
C THR A 246 -13.73 -9.22 4.17
N PRO A 247 -13.17 -10.44 4.15
CA PRO A 247 -11.76 -10.66 4.44
C PRO A 247 -10.87 -9.98 3.38
N PHE A 248 -9.60 -9.77 3.71
CA PHE A 248 -8.62 -9.22 2.75
C PHE A 248 -8.33 -10.17 1.58
N TYR A 249 -8.63 -11.47 1.71
CA TYR A 249 -8.34 -12.52 0.75
C TYR A 249 -9.53 -13.48 0.61
N VAL A 250 -9.86 -13.88 -0.63
CA VAL A 250 -10.99 -14.77 -0.97
C VAL A 250 -10.60 -15.98 -1.81
N GLY A 251 -9.31 -16.22 -2.03
CA GLY A 251 -8.86 -17.41 -2.73
C GLY A 251 -9.00 -18.69 -1.90
N ALA A 252 -8.75 -19.84 -2.54
CA ALA A 252 -9.07 -21.15 -1.96
C ALA A 252 -8.20 -21.54 -0.75
N ARG A 253 -6.94 -21.06 -0.70
CA ARG A 253 -6.00 -21.33 0.39
C ARG A 253 -5.29 -20.05 0.77
N GLY A 254 -5.42 -19.62 2.03
CA GLY A 254 -4.75 -18.42 2.53
C GLY A 254 -3.23 -18.49 2.36
N PRO A 255 -2.54 -17.34 2.26
CA PRO A 255 -1.08 -17.32 2.18
C PRO A 255 -0.47 -17.95 3.43
N SER A 256 0.62 -18.70 3.25
CA SER A 256 1.45 -19.10 4.39
C SER A 256 2.30 -17.90 4.80
N VAL A 257 2.27 -17.57 6.09
CA VAL A 257 2.90 -16.37 6.63
C VAL A 257 3.80 -16.70 7.82
N ASP A 258 4.95 -16.01 7.90
CA ASP A 258 5.84 -16.01 9.06
C ASP A 258 5.76 -14.66 9.75
N PRO A 259 5.49 -14.59 11.07
CA PRO A 259 5.51 -13.32 11.79
C PRO A 259 6.93 -12.75 11.83
N LEU A 260 7.07 -11.48 11.47
CA LEU A 260 8.32 -10.72 11.59
C LEU A 260 8.29 -9.79 12.80
N VAL A 261 7.18 -9.07 12.96
CA VAL A 261 7.00 -8.17 14.11
C VAL A 261 5.54 -8.12 14.52
N ARG A 262 5.31 -8.04 15.82
CA ARG A 262 4.00 -7.77 16.40
C ARG A 262 4.10 -6.58 17.33
N LYS A 263 3.23 -5.60 17.14
CA LYS A 263 3.22 -4.34 17.88
C LYS A 263 1.80 -4.00 18.35
N ARG A 264 1.71 -3.27 19.46
CA ARG A 264 0.45 -2.74 19.98
C ARG A 264 0.49 -1.22 20.01
N SER A 265 -0.64 -0.59 19.67
CA SER A 265 -0.88 0.82 20.00
C SER A 265 -0.77 1.06 21.50
N THR A 266 -0.10 2.14 21.91
CA THR A 266 -0.17 2.61 23.30
C THR A 266 -1.30 3.61 23.52
N SER A 267 -1.99 4.02 22.45
CA SER A 267 -3.13 4.92 22.53
C SER A 267 -4.32 4.24 23.20
N PRO A 268 -4.87 4.80 24.29
CA PRO A 268 -6.07 4.26 24.92
C PRO A 268 -7.33 4.46 24.06
N ASP A 269 -7.36 5.51 23.23
CA ASP A 269 -8.51 5.87 22.39
C ASP A 269 -8.59 5.03 21.11
N HIS A 270 -7.43 4.52 20.68
CA HIS A 270 -7.29 3.75 19.45
C HIS A 270 -6.43 2.49 19.66
N PRO A 271 -6.92 1.51 20.44
CA PRO A 271 -6.21 0.27 20.63
C PRO A 271 -6.29 -0.59 19.35
N PHE A 272 -5.12 -1.05 18.91
CA PHE A 272 -5.01 -2.00 17.81
C PHE A 272 -3.73 -2.84 17.95
N LEU A 273 -3.72 -3.97 17.23
CA LEU A 273 -2.56 -4.80 17.00
C LEU A 273 -2.06 -4.59 15.57
N PHE A 274 -0.78 -4.32 15.41
CA PHE A 274 -0.12 -4.31 14.11
C PHE A 274 0.77 -5.54 13.97
N GLU A 275 0.65 -6.23 12.85
CA GLU A 275 1.41 -7.42 12.53
C GLU A 275 2.05 -7.26 11.15
N HIS A 276 3.35 -7.49 11.10
CA HIS A 276 4.11 -7.58 9.85
C HIS A 276 4.50 -9.04 9.65
N PHE A 277 4.04 -9.62 8.55
CA PHE A 277 4.38 -10.98 8.15
C PHE A 277 5.20 -11.01 6.87
N ALA A 278 6.14 -11.95 6.80
CA ALA A 278 6.71 -12.41 5.54
C ALA A 278 5.76 -13.43 4.92
N VAL A 279 5.39 -13.23 3.66
CA VAL A 279 4.58 -14.18 2.89
C VAL A 279 5.51 -15.22 2.26
N ARG A 280 5.28 -16.50 2.56
CA ARG A 280 6.00 -17.61 1.92
C ARG A 280 5.40 -17.83 0.54
N ALA A 281 6.27 -17.94 -0.47
CA ALA A 281 5.85 -18.42 -1.77
C ALA A 281 5.18 -19.81 -1.60
N PRO A 282 4.07 -20.09 -2.30
CA PRO A 282 3.49 -21.43 -2.27
C PRO A 282 4.55 -22.43 -2.72
N GLU A 283 4.78 -23.48 -1.92
CA GLU A 283 5.59 -24.61 -2.32
C GLU A 283 4.86 -25.29 -3.49
N PHE A 284 5.31 -25.02 -4.72
CA PHE A 284 4.88 -25.81 -5.87
C PHE A 284 5.46 -27.20 -5.68
N VAL A 285 4.64 -28.12 -5.16
CA VAL A 285 4.93 -29.55 -5.25
C VAL A 285 4.95 -29.87 -6.74
N ASN A 286 6.14 -30.10 -7.29
CA ASN A 286 6.29 -30.64 -8.63
C ASN A 286 5.55 -31.98 -8.68
N SER A 287 4.36 -31.97 -9.27
CA SER A 287 3.60 -33.17 -9.65
C SER A 287 3.89 -33.51 -11.10
#